data_AF-A0A956IYN0-F1
#
_entry.id   AF-A0A956IYN0-F1
#
_cell.length_a   1.000
_cell.length_b   1.000
_cell.length_c   1.000
_cell.angle_alpha   90.00
_cell.angle_beta   90.00
_cell.angle_gamma   90.00
#
_symmetry.space_group_name_H-M   'P 1'
#
loop_
_entity.id
_entity.type
_entity.pdbx_description
1 polymer ?
#
loop_
_entity_poly.entity_id
_entity_poly.type
_entity_poly.pdbx_seq_one_letter_code
_entity_poly.pdbx_strand_id
1 'polypeptide(L)'
;MIDAKSSARVTTLLATMTTLAGLVGACTGDEPEPTPRVCISVTDPVTMNAGTFGHKPKIQRTGNGTLVAVYGDAPDGAGMVYDVKGDYERPARDIFVRTCKPDANKSCNAPEHWSAPLNISNSATVS
;
A
#
# COMPACT_ATOMS: atom_id res chain seq x y z
N MET A 1 12.66 -2.00 -67.93
CA MET A 1 13.50 -3.19 -67.66
C MET A 1 14.32 -2.87 -66.42
N ILE A 2 14.31 -3.81 -65.48
CA ILE A 2 14.63 -3.71 -64.04
C ILE A 2 16.09 -3.26 -63.82
N ASP A 3 16.35 -2.33 -62.87
CA ASP A 3 17.03 -2.68 -61.62
C ASP A 3 17.20 -1.48 -60.66
N ALA A 4 16.72 -1.67 -59.43
CA ALA A 4 16.85 -0.74 -58.32
C ALA A 4 18.03 -1.17 -57.45
N LYS A 5 19.02 -0.28 -57.26
CA LYS A 5 20.14 -0.51 -56.34
C LYS A 5 20.07 0.46 -55.16
N SER A 6 19.63 -0.10 -54.03
CA SER A 6 20.09 0.14 -52.66
C SER A 6 20.45 1.57 -52.24
N SER A 7 19.65 2.16 -51.35
CA SER A 7 20.19 2.84 -50.18
C SER A 7 19.15 2.85 -49.06
N ALA A 8 19.42 2.06 -48.03
CA ALA A 8 18.66 1.93 -46.80
C ALA A 8 18.82 3.17 -45.91
N ARG A 9 18.01 3.21 -44.82
CA ARG A 9 18.12 3.99 -43.56
C ARG A 9 17.20 5.22 -43.54
N VAL A 10 16.36 5.49 -42.55
CA VAL A 10 16.05 4.90 -41.23
C VAL A 10 14.57 5.22 -40.97
N THR A 11 13.70 4.21 -40.86
CA THR A 11 12.36 4.43 -40.31
C THR A 11 12.47 4.32 -38.80
N THR A 12 12.33 5.45 -38.12
CA THR A 12 12.22 5.55 -36.66
C THR A 12 11.07 4.68 -36.17
N LEU A 13 11.40 3.53 -35.59
CA LEU A 13 10.44 2.65 -34.93
C LEU A 13 10.05 3.32 -33.59
N LEU A 14 8.84 3.86 -33.54
CA LEU A 14 8.24 4.37 -32.31
C LEU A 14 7.92 3.16 -31.42
N ALA A 15 8.81 2.82 -30.50
CA ALA A 15 8.59 1.77 -29.51
C ALA A 15 7.55 2.27 -28.50
N THR A 16 6.30 1.82 -28.65
CA THR A 16 5.28 1.91 -27.61
C THR A 16 5.76 1.12 -26.41
N MET A 17 6.05 1.84 -25.33
CA MET A 17 6.45 1.31 -24.03
C MET A 17 5.21 0.76 -23.34
N THR A 18 4.86 -0.50 -23.64
CA THR A 18 3.86 -1.25 -22.90
C THR A 18 4.45 -1.55 -21.52
N THR A 19 3.99 -0.84 -20.50
CA THR A 19 4.36 -1.11 -19.12
C THR A 19 3.85 -2.48 -18.68
N LEU A 20 4.80 -3.23 -18.12
CA LEU A 20 4.69 -4.52 -17.46
C LEU A 20 3.32 -4.77 -16.81
N ALA A 21 2.64 -5.80 -17.30
CA ALA A 21 1.65 -6.50 -16.51
C ALA A 21 2.28 -6.91 -15.18
N GLY A 22 1.66 -6.52 -14.07
CA GLY A 22 1.99 -7.03 -12.75
C GLY A 22 2.03 -8.56 -12.79
N LEU A 23 2.99 -9.13 -12.07
CA LEU A 23 3.14 -10.57 -11.91
C LEU A 23 1.86 -11.10 -11.22
N VAL A 24 0.87 -11.50 -12.02
CA VAL A 24 -0.25 -12.30 -11.53
C VAL A 24 0.35 -13.66 -11.20
N GLY A 25 0.39 -14.02 -9.92
CA GLY A 25 0.65 -15.39 -9.52
C GLY A 25 -0.35 -16.28 -10.26
N ALA A 26 0.14 -17.08 -11.20
CA ALA A 26 -0.71 -17.94 -12.01
C ALA A 26 -1.43 -18.96 -11.12
N CYS A 27 -2.72 -18.74 -10.93
CA CYS A 27 -3.69 -19.72 -10.45
C CYS A 27 -4.53 -20.24 -11.63
N THR A 28 -3.88 -20.48 -12.77
CA THR A 28 -4.51 -21.14 -13.92
C THR A 28 -4.45 -22.64 -13.67
N GLY A 29 -5.56 -23.19 -13.18
CA GLY A 29 -5.76 -24.63 -13.04
C GLY A 29 -5.94 -25.26 -14.43
N ASP A 30 -4.83 -25.51 -15.13
CA ASP A 30 -4.81 -26.28 -16.38
C ASP A 30 -4.17 -27.68 -16.20
N GLU A 31 -3.89 -28.12 -14.97
CA GLU A 31 -3.45 -29.50 -14.71
C GLU A 31 -4.55 -30.35 -14.03
N PRO A 32 -4.80 -31.58 -14.52
CA PRO A 32 -5.78 -32.48 -13.94
C PRO A 32 -5.18 -33.21 -12.72
N GLU A 33 -5.24 -32.59 -11.55
CA GLU A 33 -4.89 -33.24 -10.27
C GLU A 33 -5.90 -32.86 -9.17
N PRO A 34 -6.35 -33.81 -8.33
CA PRO A 34 -7.64 -33.74 -7.63
C PRO A 34 -7.61 -32.95 -6.30
N THR A 35 -6.68 -32.02 -6.10
CA THR A 35 -6.65 -31.19 -4.89
C THR A 35 -7.14 -29.76 -5.15
N PRO A 36 -8.18 -29.27 -4.45
CA PRO A 36 -8.59 -27.89 -4.59
C PRO A 36 -7.47 -26.98 -4.08
N ARG A 37 -6.78 -26.28 -4.99
CA ARG A 37 -5.82 -25.24 -4.64
C ARG A 37 -6.60 -24.00 -4.23
N VAL A 38 -6.42 -23.55 -2.97
CA VAL A 38 -6.95 -22.26 -2.53
C VAL A 38 -5.96 -21.18 -2.97
N CYS A 39 -6.42 -20.34 -3.89
CA CYS A 39 -5.62 -19.22 -4.39
C CYS A 39 -5.83 -17.99 -3.50
N ILE A 40 -4.73 -17.43 -3.00
CA ILE A 40 -4.75 -16.18 -2.25
C ILE A 40 -4.39 -15.06 -3.22
N SER A 41 -5.38 -14.24 -3.59
CA SER A 41 -5.14 -13.01 -4.35
C SER A 41 -4.87 -11.85 -3.40
N VAL A 42 -3.79 -11.11 -3.65
CA VAL A 42 -3.50 -9.86 -2.95
C VAL A 42 -4.05 -8.71 -3.79
N THR A 43 -4.94 -7.90 -3.21
CA THR A 43 -5.48 -6.69 -3.85
C THR A 43 -4.60 -5.48 -3.59
N ASP A 44 -4.93 -4.35 -4.22
CA ASP A 44 -4.24 -3.08 -3.99
C ASP A 44 -4.18 -2.71 -2.49
N PRO A 45 -3.06 -2.13 -2.02
CA PRO A 45 -2.90 -1.74 -0.63
C PRO A 45 -3.80 -0.56 -0.26
N VAL A 46 -4.26 -0.56 0.99
CA VAL A 46 -5.03 0.53 1.58
C VAL A 46 -4.12 1.44 2.40
N THR A 47 -4.11 2.73 2.08
CA THR A 47 -3.45 3.76 2.90
C THR A 47 -4.31 4.11 4.12
N MET A 48 -3.75 3.99 5.32
CA MET A 48 -4.49 4.19 6.57
C MET A 48 -4.13 5.47 7.33
N ASN A 49 -2.94 6.02 7.12
CA ASN A 49 -2.52 7.29 7.73
C ASN A 49 -3.28 8.47 7.10
N ALA A 50 -3.50 9.51 7.92
CA ALA A 50 -4.16 10.74 7.48
C ALA A 50 -3.14 11.85 7.18
N GLY A 51 -2.00 11.86 7.86
CA GLY A 51 -0.87 12.74 7.60
C GLY A 51 0.10 12.17 6.56
N THR A 52 1.29 12.75 6.46
CA THR A 52 2.31 12.39 5.47
C THR A 52 3.43 11.51 6.01
N PHE A 53 3.41 11.18 7.30
CA PHE A 53 4.52 10.51 8.00
C PHE A 53 4.13 9.14 8.59
N GLY A 54 3.16 8.48 7.96
CA GLY A 54 2.71 7.13 8.28
C GLY A 54 3.88 6.15 8.38
N HIS A 55 4.02 5.46 9.51
CA HIS A 55 5.18 4.62 9.79
C HIS A 55 4.86 3.42 10.68
N LYS A 56 5.51 2.29 10.39
CA LYS A 56 5.46 1.03 11.15
C LYS A 56 4.02 0.61 11.50
N PRO A 57 3.14 0.41 10.50
CA PRO A 57 1.80 -0.06 10.77
C PRO A 57 1.84 -1.46 11.39
N LYS A 58 0.95 -1.69 12.37
CA LYS A 58 0.66 -2.98 12.98
C LYS A 58 -0.84 -3.21 12.90
N ILE A 59 -1.26 -4.43 12.58
CA ILE A 59 -2.67 -4.81 12.56
C ILE A 59 -2.86 -6.07 13.42
N GLN A 60 -3.94 -6.09 14.19
CA GLN A 60 -4.32 -7.23 15.02
C GLN A 60 -5.83 -7.46 14.91
N ARG A 61 -6.25 -8.73 15.01
CA ARG A 61 -7.67 -9.10 15.08
C ARG A 61 -8.01 -9.48 16.53
N THR A 62 -9.01 -8.85 17.10
CA THR A 62 -9.51 -9.15 18.44
C THR A 62 -10.45 -10.36 18.44
N GLY A 63 -10.73 -10.93 19.62
CA GLY A 63 -11.58 -12.12 19.75
C GLY A 63 -13.02 -11.96 19.25
N ASN A 64 -13.53 -10.72 19.17
CA ASN A 64 -14.86 -10.41 18.63
C ASN A 64 -14.85 -10.09 17.12
N GLY A 65 -13.73 -10.35 16.44
CA GLY A 65 -13.56 -10.16 14.99
C GLY A 65 -13.15 -8.76 14.55
N THR A 66 -13.06 -7.78 15.45
CA THR A 66 -12.63 -6.42 15.11
C THR A 66 -11.14 -6.40 14.72
N LEU A 67 -10.82 -5.71 13.63
CA LEU A 67 -9.46 -5.35 13.26
C LEU A 67 -9.07 -4.04 13.93
N VAL A 68 -7.90 -4.02 14.55
CA VAL A 68 -7.27 -2.85 15.15
C VAL A 68 -5.97 -2.60 14.41
N ALA A 69 -5.89 -1.45 13.77
CA ALA A 69 -4.71 -0.96 13.10
C ALA A 69 -4.08 0.16 13.93
N VAL A 70 -2.78 0.04 14.19
CA VAL A 70 -1.99 1.03 14.92
C VAL A 70 -0.83 1.45 14.05
N TYR A 71 -0.58 2.75 13.94
CA TYR A 71 0.52 3.29 13.14
C TYR A 71 1.04 4.58 13.78
N GLY A 72 2.30 4.90 13.49
CA GLY A 72 2.85 6.21 13.83
C GLY A 72 2.53 7.21 12.72
N ASP A 73 2.18 8.44 13.07
CA ASP A 73 2.01 9.55 12.12
C ASP A 73 2.34 10.87 12.81
N ALA A 74 2.60 11.93 12.04
CA ALA A 74 2.84 13.26 12.60
C ALA A 74 1.53 14.08 12.55
N PRO A 75 0.98 14.51 13.71
CA PRO A 75 -0.17 15.41 13.71
C PRO A 75 0.23 16.82 13.25
N ASP A 76 -0.77 17.61 12.86
CA ASP A 76 -0.59 19.03 12.60
C ASP A 76 -0.04 19.72 13.85
N GLY A 77 0.94 20.60 13.66
CA GLY A 77 1.62 21.30 14.76
C GLY A 77 2.63 20.46 15.54
N ALA A 78 2.99 19.26 15.07
CA ALA A 78 4.07 18.48 15.66
C ALA A 78 5.41 19.25 15.65
N GLY A 79 6.13 19.22 16.77
CA GLY A 79 7.49 19.75 16.86
C GLY A 79 8.49 18.91 16.06
N MET A 80 9.71 19.43 15.87
CA MET A 80 10.80 18.70 15.22
C MET A 80 11.59 17.88 16.24
N VAL A 81 11.97 16.66 15.87
CA VAL A 81 12.82 15.76 16.67
C VAL A 81 13.93 15.18 15.81
N TYR A 82 15.10 14.99 16.42
CA TYR A 82 16.24 14.36 15.75
C TYR A 82 16.06 12.84 15.69
N ASP A 83 16.06 12.26 14.50
CA ASP A 83 16.04 10.81 14.31
C ASP A 83 17.47 10.27 14.23
N VAL A 84 17.97 9.71 15.33
CA VAL A 84 19.31 9.10 15.42
C VAL A 84 19.52 7.93 14.46
N LYS A 85 18.45 7.30 13.97
CA LYS A 85 18.54 6.20 13.00
C LYS A 85 18.65 6.73 11.57
N GLY A 86 17.95 7.83 11.28
CA GLY A 86 17.97 8.48 9.98
C GLY A 86 19.13 9.45 9.80
N ASP A 87 19.66 9.98 10.90
CA ASP A 87 20.61 11.09 10.95
C ASP A 87 20.05 12.39 10.32
N TYR A 88 18.78 12.69 10.61
CA TYR A 88 18.11 13.92 10.17
C TYR A 88 16.98 14.32 11.13
N GLU A 89 16.57 15.58 11.08
CA GLU A 89 15.40 16.08 11.81
C GLU A 89 14.10 15.77 11.08
N ARG A 90 13.09 15.33 11.83
CA ARG A 90 11.75 15.06 11.30
C ARG A 90 10.67 15.50 12.29
N PRO A 91 9.41 15.64 11.84
CA PRO A 91 8.31 15.85 12.75
C PRO A 91 8.20 14.72 13.80
N ALA A 92 7.88 15.11 15.02
CA ALA A 92 7.50 14.21 16.10
C ALA A 92 6.28 13.40 15.66
N ARG A 93 6.24 12.13 16.05
CA ARG A 93 5.16 11.22 15.66
C ARG A 93 4.40 10.77 16.89
N ASP A 94 3.09 10.76 16.75
CA ASP A 94 2.16 10.15 17.68
C ASP A 94 1.69 8.78 17.18
N ILE A 95 1.10 8.02 18.09
CA ILE A 95 0.51 6.73 17.82
C ILE A 95 -0.98 6.95 17.56
N PHE A 96 -1.41 6.54 16.37
CA PHE A 96 -2.79 6.59 15.94
C PHE A 96 -3.38 5.18 15.86
N VAL A 97 -4.66 5.08 16.19
CA VAL A 97 -5.43 3.85 16.11
C VAL A 97 -6.62 4.05 15.17
N ARG A 98 -6.85 3.06 14.30
CA ARG A 98 -8.09 2.91 13.52
C ARG A 98 -8.65 1.52 13.74
N THR A 99 -9.97 1.40 13.73
CA THR A 99 -10.66 0.12 13.93
C THR A 99 -11.64 -0.16 12.81
N CYS A 100 -11.82 -1.44 12.49
CA CYS A 100 -12.81 -1.90 11.54
C CYS A 100 -13.35 -3.26 11.98
N LYS A 101 -14.67 -3.39 12.13
CA LYS A 101 -15.33 -4.68 12.35
C LYS A 101 -15.97 -5.10 11.03
N PRO A 102 -15.51 -6.20 10.40
CA PRO A 102 -16.12 -6.65 9.17
C PRO A 102 -17.52 -7.22 9.43
N ASP A 103 -18.42 -6.97 8.49
CA ASP A 103 -19.79 -7.50 8.46
C ASP A 103 -20.23 -7.70 7.00
N ALA A 104 -21.53 -7.94 6.75
CA ALA A 104 -22.06 -8.18 5.41
C ALA A 104 -21.84 -7.01 4.42
N ASN A 105 -21.71 -5.77 4.93
CA ASN A 105 -21.56 -4.55 4.13
C ASN A 105 -20.18 -3.89 4.31
N LYS A 106 -19.39 -4.32 5.29
CA LYS A 106 -18.09 -3.74 5.65
C LYS A 106 -16.98 -4.78 5.51
N SER A 107 -16.08 -4.60 4.54
CA SER A 107 -15.00 -5.56 4.24
C SER A 107 -13.66 -5.24 4.94
N CYS A 108 -13.51 -4.04 5.50
CA CYS A 108 -12.22 -3.50 5.98
C CYS A 108 -11.12 -3.36 4.89
N ASN A 109 -11.43 -3.63 3.62
CA ASN A 109 -10.52 -3.45 2.48
C ASN A 109 -10.63 -2.07 1.81
N ALA A 110 -11.38 -1.14 2.42
CA ALA A 110 -11.59 0.20 1.88
C ALA A 110 -11.39 1.23 3.01
N PRO A 111 -10.72 2.38 2.76
CA PRO A 111 -10.44 3.40 3.79
C PRO A 111 -11.66 3.86 4.59
N GLU A 112 -12.82 3.94 3.95
CA GLU A 112 -14.12 4.36 4.51
C GLU A 112 -14.73 3.33 5.47
N HIS A 113 -14.27 2.08 5.44
CA HIS A 113 -14.70 1.05 6.38
C HIS A 113 -14.10 1.23 7.77
N TRP A 114 -12.98 1.95 7.85
CA TRP A 114 -12.23 2.18 9.08
C TRP A 114 -12.73 3.41 9.83
N SER A 115 -12.68 3.36 11.16
CA SER A 115 -12.98 4.52 12.01
C SER A 115 -12.07 5.72 11.68
N ALA A 116 -12.48 6.91 12.11
CA ALA A 116 -11.58 8.06 12.14
C ALA A 116 -10.30 7.72 12.95
N PRO A 117 -9.14 8.29 12.59
CA PRO A 117 -7.92 8.17 13.38
C PRO A 117 -8.11 8.69 14.80
N LEU A 118 -7.74 7.90 15.80
CA LEU A 118 -7.68 8.31 17.20
C LEU A 118 -6.22 8.43 17.64
N ASN A 119 -5.79 9.63 18.04
CA ASN A 119 -4.47 9.83 18.66
C ASN A 119 -4.49 9.34 20.12
N ILE A 120 -3.68 8.33 20.44
CA ILE A 120 -3.61 7.75 21.79
C ILE A 120 -2.39 8.20 22.59
N SER A 121 -1.38 8.80 21.96
CA SER A 121 -0.17 9.25 22.66
C SER A 121 -0.17 10.74 22.99
N ASN A 122 -0.73 11.60 22.13
CA ASN A 122 -0.81 13.06 22.32
C ASN A 122 0.51 13.68 22.81
N SER A 123 1.63 13.18 22.27
CA SER A 123 2.99 13.49 22.72
C SER A 123 3.76 14.36 21.72
N ALA A 124 3.31 14.43 20.47
CA ALA A 124 4.04 15.12 19.41
C ALA A 124 3.95 16.66 19.49
N THR A 125 2.97 17.20 20.22
CA THR A 125 2.74 18.65 20.36
C THR A 125 3.05 19.18 21.76
N VAL A 126 3.54 18.34 22.68
CA VAL A 126 3.95 18.74 24.03
C VAL A 126 5.46 18.97 24.04
N SER A 127 5.88 20.09 23.45
CA SER A 127 7.27 20.56 23.47
C SER A 127 7.49 21.61 24.54
#